data_AF-A0A8S9AI11-F1
#
_entry.id   AF-A0A8S9AI11-F1
#
_cell.length_a   1.000
_cell.length_b   1.000
_cell.length_c   1.000
_cell.angle_alpha   90.00
_cell.angle_beta   90.00
_cell.angle_gamma   90.00
#
_symmetry.space_group_name_H-M   'P 1'
#
loop_
_entity.id
_entity.type
_entity.pdbx_description
1 polymer ?
#
loop_
_entity_poly.entity_id
_entity_poly.type
_entity_poly.pdbx_seq_one_letter_code
_entity_poly.pdbx_strand_id
1 'polypeptide(L)'
;ATAAISVADRSSKPLLFVQGAGNHGDIARQMLRAAGHGYFDSPHDALKVLAALASRTEPAVAAGLLPDGGIPADLPSGFLTEPDARRLLEANGIPTTRWQFATDPEGAVRAARGIGTLVAIKAVSAKIVHKSDIGGVRLSVQGDEAVRAACTAIAEAARRAGVQALDGYLVTEMWRADFELILGIRHDPDFGALVMVGAGGLLVELMKDVQLAPAPLSQTTALQMLGALKSRALLAGYRGRPAADVDAIADMLVRLGSLAASSRGRLRELDINPLLRAGILRGMRPGF
;
A
#
# COMPACT_ATOMS: atom_id res chain seq x y z
N ALA A 1 38.29 -12.59 -18.27
CA ALA A 1 37.61 -12.33 -16.97
C ALA A 1 38.60 -12.08 -15.83
N THR A 2 39.63 -12.92 -15.62
CA THR A 2 40.57 -12.80 -14.49
C THR A 2 41.21 -11.40 -14.32
N ALA A 3 41.72 -10.82 -15.41
CA ALA A 3 42.29 -9.47 -15.37
C ALA A 3 41.23 -8.40 -15.02
N ALA A 4 40.01 -8.55 -15.52
CA ALA A 4 38.91 -7.63 -15.27
C ALA A 4 38.44 -7.68 -13.80
N ILE A 5 38.31 -8.88 -13.23
CA ILE A 5 38.00 -9.09 -11.79
C ILE A 5 39.11 -8.48 -10.93
N SER A 6 40.38 -8.75 -11.27
CA SER A 6 41.52 -8.22 -10.53
C SER A 6 41.60 -6.68 -10.55
N VAL A 7 41.11 -6.04 -11.62
CA VAL A 7 40.96 -4.56 -11.66
C VAL A 7 39.77 -4.12 -10.81
N ALA A 8 38.65 -4.85 -10.84
CA ALA A 8 37.48 -4.57 -10.02
C ALA A 8 37.79 -4.53 -8.53
N ASP A 9 38.49 -5.55 -8.04
CA ASP A 9 38.79 -5.71 -6.62
C ASP A 9 39.77 -4.64 -6.09
N ARG A 10 40.42 -3.90 -6.99
CA ARG A 10 41.39 -2.83 -6.67
C ARG A 10 40.89 -1.44 -7.05
N SER A 11 39.74 -1.33 -7.72
CA SER A 11 39.18 -0.07 -8.19
C SER A 11 38.24 0.53 -7.15
N SER A 12 38.41 1.81 -6.84
CA SER A 12 37.41 2.60 -6.10
C SER A 12 36.29 3.14 -7.00
N LYS A 13 36.41 2.98 -8.32
CA LYS A 13 35.40 3.40 -9.30
C LYS A 13 34.44 2.25 -9.60
N PRO A 14 33.12 2.51 -9.72
CA PRO A 14 32.16 1.52 -10.16
C PRO A 14 32.50 1.05 -11.58
N LEU A 15 32.56 -0.28 -11.76
CA LEU A 15 32.81 -0.91 -13.06
C LEU A 15 31.55 -1.64 -13.52
N LEU A 16 31.26 -1.52 -14.82
CA LEU A 16 30.18 -2.25 -15.47
C LEU A 16 30.80 -3.27 -16.44
N PHE A 17 30.50 -4.55 -16.25
CA PHE A 17 30.99 -5.60 -17.14
C PHE A 17 29.96 -5.88 -18.23
N VAL A 18 30.39 -5.87 -19.48
CA VAL A 18 29.56 -6.25 -20.62
C VAL A 18 30.12 -7.54 -21.22
N GLN A 19 29.29 -8.58 -21.30
CA GLN A 19 29.62 -9.87 -21.90
C GLN A 19 28.53 -10.25 -22.88
N GLY A 20 28.79 -10.07 -24.18
CA GLY A 20 27.81 -10.31 -25.24
C GLY A 20 27.22 -11.73 -25.23
N ALA A 21 26.00 -11.86 -25.74
CA ALA A 21 25.31 -13.14 -25.86
C ALA A 21 26.10 -14.14 -26.73
N GLY A 22 26.09 -15.42 -26.33
CA GLY A 22 26.77 -16.52 -27.03
C GLY A 22 27.76 -17.30 -26.15
N ASN A 23 28.07 -18.54 -26.54
CA ASN A 23 28.82 -19.51 -25.72
C ASN A 23 30.25 -19.07 -25.34
N HIS A 24 30.85 -18.16 -26.10
CA HIS A 24 32.19 -17.63 -25.83
C HIS A 24 32.25 -16.78 -24.54
N GLY A 25 31.11 -16.29 -24.05
CA GLY A 25 31.01 -15.45 -22.85
C GLY A 25 30.65 -16.21 -21.57
N ASP A 26 30.21 -17.47 -21.63
CA ASP A 26 29.63 -18.16 -20.46
C ASP A 26 30.61 -18.37 -19.32
N ILE A 27 31.85 -18.76 -19.65
CA ILE A 27 32.92 -18.92 -18.67
C ILE A 27 33.20 -17.57 -17.98
N ALA A 28 33.25 -16.48 -18.76
CA ALA A 28 33.49 -15.14 -18.21
C ALA A 28 32.32 -14.67 -17.31
N ARG A 29 31.07 -14.96 -17.69
CA ARG A 29 29.87 -14.66 -16.90
C ARG A 29 29.85 -15.42 -15.57
N GLN A 30 30.17 -16.71 -15.58
CA GLN A 30 30.29 -17.52 -14.36
C GLN A 30 31.40 -17.01 -13.44
N MET A 31 32.57 -16.67 -14.00
CA MET A 31 33.68 -16.13 -13.23
C MET A 31 33.32 -14.79 -12.56
N LEU A 32 32.63 -13.90 -13.26
CA LEU A 32 32.19 -12.62 -12.70
C LEU A 32 31.19 -12.83 -11.55
N ARG A 33 30.16 -13.67 -11.76
CA ARG A 33 29.17 -13.98 -10.71
C ARG A 33 29.80 -14.63 -9.48
N ALA A 34 30.70 -15.60 -9.68
CA ALA A 34 31.40 -16.26 -8.57
C ALA A 34 32.26 -15.29 -7.74
N ALA A 35 32.76 -14.22 -8.37
CA ALA A 35 33.49 -13.15 -7.72
C ALA A 35 32.58 -12.04 -7.14
N GLY A 36 31.26 -12.20 -7.17
CA GLY A 36 30.30 -11.21 -6.66
C GLY A 36 30.04 -10.03 -7.60
N HIS A 37 30.50 -10.09 -8.85
CA HIS A 37 30.34 -9.02 -9.84
C HIS A 37 29.18 -9.32 -10.80
N GLY A 38 28.25 -8.37 -10.95
CA GLY A 38 27.19 -8.43 -11.98
C GLY A 38 27.73 -8.15 -13.39
N TYR A 39 26.96 -8.53 -14.42
CA TYR A 39 27.29 -8.22 -15.81
C TYR A 39 26.02 -7.93 -16.62
N PHE A 40 26.20 -7.31 -17.79
CA PHE A 40 25.16 -7.04 -18.77
C PHE A 40 25.43 -7.81 -20.06
N ASP A 41 24.38 -8.32 -20.67
CA ASP A 41 24.47 -9.04 -21.95
C ASP A 41 24.59 -8.08 -23.16
N SER A 42 24.32 -6.78 -22.94
CA SER A 42 24.46 -5.76 -23.98
C SER A 42 25.09 -4.46 -23.44
N PRO A 43 25.88 -3.76 -24.27
CA PRO A 43 26.35 -2.41 -23.93
C PRO A 43 25.20 -1.44 -23.68
N HIS A 44 24.08 -1.61 -24.36
CA HIS A 44 22.91 -0.75 -24.24
C HIS A 44 22.28 -0.80 -22.84
N ASP A 45 22.15 -1.99 -22.25
CA ASP A 45 21.61 -2.14 -20.89
C ASP A 45 22.59 -1.61 -19.84
N ALA A 46 23.89 -1.83 -20.04
CA ALA A 46 24.93 -1.25 -19.20
C ALA A 46 24.87 0.29 -19.23
N LEU A 47 24.68 0.90 -20.40
CA LEU A 47 24.55 2.36 -20.55
C LEU A 47 23.26 2.89 -19.91
N LYS A 48 22.14 2.16 -19.97
CA LYS A 48 20.91 2.54 -19.24
C LYS A 48 21.13 2.57 -17.74
N VAL A 49 21.78 1.55 -17.19
CA VAL A 49 22.13 1.51 -15.76
C VAL A 49 23.12 2.61 -15.42
N LEU A 50 24.13 2.86 -16.27
CA LEU A 50 25.08 3.95 -16.05
C LEU A 50 24.39 5.32 -16.06
N ALA A 51 23.45 5.56 -16.98
CA ALA A 51 22.67 6.79 -17.02
C ALA A 51 21.85 6.96 -15.73
N ALA A 52 21.19 5.89 -15.27
CA ALA A 52 20.46 5.90 -14.00
C ALA A 52 21.39 6.18 -12.80
N LEU A 53 22.59 5.58 -12.77
CA LEU A 53 23.61 5.81 -11.75
C LEU A 53 24.24 7.20 -11.83
N ALA A 54 24.36 7.81 -13.01
CA ALA A 54 24.90 9.15 -13.18
C ALA A 54 23.90 10.22 -12.71
N SER A 55 22.60 9.94 -12.85
CA SER A 55 21.52 10.76 -12.29
C SER A 55 21.13 10.39 -10.86
N ARG A 56 21.73 9.33 -10.29
CA ARG A 56 21.43 8.86 -8.93
C ARG A 56 21.94 9.90 -7.94
N THR A 57 21.03 10.37 -7.11
CA THR A 57 21.42 10.92 -5.80
C THR A 57 21.59 9.73 -4.86
N GLU A 58 22.72 9.65 -4.14
CA GLU A 58 22.84 8.69 -3.02
C GLU A 58 21.59 8.83 -2.14
N PRO A 59 20.88 7.74 -1.81
CA PRO A 59 19.77 7.84 -0.89
C PRO A 59 20.28 8.48 0.40
N ALA A 60 19.47 9.36 0.97
CA ALA A 60 19.74 9.88 2.31
C ALA A 60 19.95 8.69 3.27
N VAL A 61 20.78 8.90 4.30
CA VAL A 61 21.07 7.90 5.35
C VAL A 61 19.77 7.18 5.73
N ALA A 62 19.83 5.84 5.75
CA ALA A 62 18.68 5.00 6.07
C ALA A 62 17.92 5.58 7.27
N ALA A 63 16.63 5.85 7.07
CA ALA A 63 15.80 6.39 8.14
C ALA A 63 15.84 5.42 9.33
N GLY A 64 15.88 5.97 10.55
CA GLY A 64 15.68 5.15 11.74
C GLY A 64 14.30 4.52 11.74
N LEU A 65 14.17 3.32 12.29
CA LEU A 65 12.86 2.77 12.62
C LEU A 65 12.19 3.67 13.66
N LEU A 66 10.88 3.86 13.53
CA LEU A 66 10.11 4.44 14.62
C LEU A 66 10.16 3.48 15.82
N PRO A 67 10.35 4.00 17.04
CA PRO A 67 10.59 3.18 18.23
C PRO A 67 9.38 2.32 18.62
N ASP A 68 8.17 2.77 18.27
CA ASP A 68 6.91 2.14 18.65
C ASP A 68 6.22 1.53 17.42
N GLY A 69 5.78 0.28 17.55
CA GLY A 69 5.03 -0.45 16.52
C GLY A 69 5.44 -1.91 16.36
N GLY A 70 4.82 -2.58 15.39
CA GLY A 70 5.03 -3.99 15.09
C GLY A 70 3.73 -4.70 14.72
N ILE A 71 3.85 -5.99 14.41
CA ILE A 71 2.69 -6.85 14.17
C ILE A 71 2.19 -7.34 15.53
N PRO A 72 0.93 -7.03 15.94
CA PRO A 72 0.38 -7.54 17.19
C PRO A 72 0.44 -9.08 17.25
N ALA A 73 0.79 -9.62 18.41
CA ALA A 73 1.08 -11.04 18.58
C ALA A 73 -0.16 -11.95 18.41
N ASP A 74 -1.36 -11.40 18.58
CA ASP A 74 -2.63 -12.11 18.49
C ASP A 74 -3.23 -12.12 17.08
N LEU A 75 -2.59 -11.47 16.09
CA LEU A 75 -3.07 -11.50 14.71
C LEU A 75 -2.84 -12.87 14.06
N PRO A 76 -3.82 -13.37 13.27
CA PRO A 76 -3.68 -14.64 12.59
C PRO A 76 -2.61 -14.58 11.48
N SER A 77 -2.08 -15.74 11.11
CA SER A 77 -1.25 -15.89 9.92
C SER A 77 -2.09 -15.93 8.64
N GLY A 78 -1.55 -15.46 7.53
CA GLY A 78 -2.23 -15.48 6.23
C GLY A 78 -2.93 -14.15 5.92
N PHE A 79 -4.01 -14.21 5.15
CA PHE A 79 -4.81 -13.01 4.84
C PHE A 79 -5.53 -12.52 6.10
N LEU A 80 -5.25 -11.27 6.47
CA LEU A 80 -5.95 -10.61 7.57
C LEU A 80 -7.35 -10.17 7.13
N THR A 81 -8.30 -10.26 8.05
CA THR A 81 -9.60 -9.59 7.86
C THR A 81 -9.41 -8.07 7.93
N GLU A 82 -10.35 -7.29 7.37
CA GLU A 82 -10.26 -5.82 7.46
C GLU A 82 -10.22 -5.29 8.91
N PRO A 83 -10.98 -5.84 9.89
CA PRO A 83 -10.77 -5.51 11.30
C PRO A 83 -9.34 -5.75 11.79
N ASP A 84 -8.73 -6.89 11.47
CA ASP A 84 -7.35 -7.22 11.87
C ASP A 84 -6.33 -6.30 11.20
N ALA A 85 -6.53 -5.99 9.91
CA ALA A 85 -5.70 -5.04 9.17
C ALA A 85 -5.80 -3.63 9.78
N ARG A 86 -6.98 -3.18 10.20
CA ARG A 86 -7.14 -1.90 10.91
C ARG A 86 -6.42 -1.89 12.25
N ARG A 87 -6.53 -2.96 13.05
CA ARG A 87 -5.78 -3.12 14.30
C ARG A 87 -4.28 -3.06 14.07
N LEU A 88 -3.78 -3.70 13.00
CA LEU A 88 -2.38 -3.62 12.60
C LEU A 88 -1.96 -2.17 12.30
N LEU A 89 -2.74 -1.45 11.49
CA LEU A 89 -2.46 -0.05 11.15
C LEU A 89 -2.45 0.85 12.39
N GLU A 90 -3.48 0.73 13.24
CA GLU A 90 -3.64 1.55 14.45
C GLU A 90 -2.53 1.28 15.49
N ALA A 91 -2.10 0.02 15.64
CA ALA A 91 -0.97 -0.35 16.50
C ALA A 91 0.36 0.26 16.03
N ASN A 92 0.44 0.71 14.78
CA ASN A 92 1.60 1.40 14.20
C ASN A 92 1.35 2.91 14.03
N GLY A 93 0.31 3.45 14.69
CA GLY A 93 -0.04 4.87 14.66
C GLY A 93 -0.53 5.36 13.30
N ILE A 94 -0.95 4.46 12.41
CA ILE A 94 -1.53 4.83 11.11
C ILE A 94 -3.04 5.01 11.31
N PRO A 95 -3.59 6.22 11.10
CA PRO A 95 -4.98 6.51 11.40
C PRO A 95 -5.93 5.75 10.47
N THR A 96 -7.05 5.28 11.02
CA THR A 96 -8.16 4.72 10.25
C THR A 96 -9.47 5.47 10.54
N THR A 97 -10.45 5.34 9.63
CA THR A 97 -11.79 5.89 9.87
C THR A 97 -12.46 5.19 11.05
N ARG A 98 -13.34 5.90 11.78
CA ARG A 98 -14.11 5.30 12.88
C ARG A 98 -14.80 4.03 12.41
N TRP A 99 -14.64 2.95 13.16
CA TRP A 99 -15.15 1.63 12.80
C TRP A 99 -15.52 0.82 14.03
N GLN A 100 -16.42 -0.15 13.83
CA GLN A 100 -16.75 -1.14 14.84
C GLN A 100 -17.11 -2.47 14.18
N PHE A 101 -16.64 -3.56 14.78
CA PHE A 101 -17.02 -4.91 14.40
C PHE A 101 -18.29 -5.34 15.13
N ALA A 102 -19.19 -6.00 14.41
CA ALA A 102 -20.44 -6.53 14.93
C ALA A 102 -20.63 -7.99 14.48
N THR A 103 -20.91 -8.89 15.42
CA THR A 103 -21.16 -10.31 15.14
C THR A 103 -22.53 -10.59 14.54
N ASP A 104 -23.45 -9.63 14.64
CA ASP A 104 -24.83 -9.77 14.21
C ASP A 104 -25.45 -8.43 13.75
N PRO A 105 -26.61 -8.44 13.08
CA PRO A 105 -27.27 -7.21 12.62
C PRO A 105 -27.63 -6.22 13.75
N GLU A 106 -27.92 -6.69 14.97
CA GLU A 106 -28.23 -5.80 16.11
C GLU A 106 -27.00 -5.04 16.59
N GLY A 107 -25.85 -5.73 16.63
CA GLY A 107 -24.54 -5.13 16.87
C GLY A 107 -24.22 -4.09 15.82
N ALA A 108 -24.54 -4.37 14.54
CA ALA A 108 -24.31 -3.42 13.45
C ALA A 108 -25.18 -2.15 13.61
N VAL A 109 -26.43 -2.30 14.07
CA VAL A 109 -27.31 -1.16 14.41
C VAL A 109 -26.71 -0.33 15.54
N ARG A 110 -26.26 -0.96 16.64
CA ARG A 110 -25.61 -0.25 17.76
C ARG A 110 -24.35 0.49 17.31
N ALA A 111 -23.53 -0.16 16.48
CA ALA A 111 -22.33 0.44 15.91
C ALA A 111 -22.64 1.65 15.03
N ALA A 112 -23.63 1.53 14.14
CA ALA A 112 -24.04 2.64 13.27
C ALA A 112 -24.54 3.85 14.08
N ARG A 113 -25.32 3.61 15.13
CA ARG A 113 -25.77 4.67 16.07
C ARG A 113 -24.59 5.33 16.79
N GLY A 114 -23.60 4.54 17.23
CA GLY A 114 -22.38 5.05 17.87
C GLY A 114 -21.53 5.93 16.94
N ILE A 115 -21.49 5.62 15.64
CA ILE A 115 -20.81 6.45 14.63
C ILE A 115 -21.60 7.74 14.35
N GLY A 116 -22.93 7.66 14.27
CA GLY A 116 -23.83 8.82 14.22
C GLY A 116 -23.89 9.56 12.88
N THR A 117 -23.31 9.00 11.81
CA THR A 117 -23.30 9.56 10.45
C THR A 117 -23.69 8.46 9.44
N LEU A 118 -23.58 8.74 8.13
CA LEU A 118 -23.69 7.69 7.12
C LEU A 118 -22.60 6.64 7.33
N VAL A 119 -22.97 5.37 7.25
CA VAL A 119 -22.04 4.25 7.43
C VAL A 119 -21.94 3.38 6.18
N ALA A 120 -20.81 2.72 6.03
CA ALA A 120 -20.66 1.54 5.20
C ALA A 120 -20.74 0.30 6.07
N ILE A 121 -21.36 -0.75 5.55
CA ILE A 121 -21.43 -2.06 6.17
C ILE A 121 -20.76 -3.05 5.23
N LYS A 122 -19.78 -3.79 5.74
CA LYS A 122 -18.96 -4.71 4.94
C LYS A 122 -18.98 -6.10 5.57
N ALA A 123 -19.04 -7.14 4.74
CA ALA A 123 -18.85 -8.52 5.17
C ALA A 123 -17.48 -8.70 5.83
N VAL A 124 -17.43 -9.50 6.89
CA VAL A 124 -16.19 -9.98 7.48
C VAL A 124 -16.17 -11.49 7.38
N SER A 125 -15.20 -12.00 6.64
CA SER A 125 -14.87 -13.43 6.59
C SER A 125 -13.44 -13.58 6.08
N ALA A 126 -12.65 -14.45 6.70
CA ALA A 126 -11.33 -14.83 6.19
C ALA A 126 -11.38 -15.43 4.76
N LYS A 127 -12.56 -15.91 4.32
CA LYS A 127 -12.78 -16.48 2.98
C LYS A 127 -13.13 -15.42 1.92
N ILE A 128 -13.35 -14.17 2.32
CA ILE A 128 -13.79 -13.09 1.42
C ILE A 128 -12.74 -12.00 1.40
N VAL A 129 -11.83 -12.08 0.43
CA VAL A 129 -10.82 -11.04 0.18
C VAL A 129 -11.45 -9.89 -0.62
N HIS A 130 -12.09 -10.18 -1.76
CA HIS A 130 -12.75 -9.18 -2.61
C HIS A 130 -14.25 -9.05 -2.29
N LYS A 131 -14.56 -8.29 -1.25
CA LYS A 131 -15.94 -8.14 -0.73
C LYS A 131 -16.89 -7.50 -1.74
N SER A 132 -16.43 -6.49 -2.48
CA SER A 132 -17.27 -5.75 -3.42
C SER A 132 -17.79 -6.64 -4.54
N ASP A 133 -16.95 -7.54 -5.07
CA ASP A 133 -17.25 -8.42 -6.20
C ASP A 133 -18.40 -9.38 -5.91
N ILE A 134 -18.54 -9.78 -4.64
CA ILE A 134 -19.62 -10.65 -4.20
C ILE A 134 -20.83 -9.88 -3.66
N GLY A 135 -20.84 -8.54 -3.77
CA GLY A 135 -21.88 -7.69 -3.18
C GLY A 135 -21.85 -7.67 -1.64
N GLY A 136 -20.68 -7.90 -1.03
CA GLY A 136 -20.44 -7.90 0.41
C GLY A 136 -20.22 -6.52 1.03
N VAL A 137 -20.49 -5.44 0.29
CA VAL A 137 -20.37 -4.05 0.76
C VAL A 137 -21.69 -3.30 0.49
N ARG A 138 -22.16 -2.54 1.48
CA ARG A 138 -23.26 -1.58 1.35
C ARG A 138 -22.77 -0.22 1.83
N LEU A 139 -22.90 0.80 0.99
CA LEU A 139 -22.45 2.16 1.25
C LEU A 139 -23.65 3.07 1.57
N SER A 140 -23.37 4.23 2.17
CA SER A 140 -24.37 5.29 2.41
C SER A 140 -25.61 4.80 3.17
N VAL A 141 -25.41 3.91 4.16
CA VAL A 141 -26.51 3.35 4.96
C VAL A 141 -26.83 4.29 6.12
N GLN A 142 -28.12 4.54 6.34
CA GLN A 142 -28.63 5.37 7.43
C GLN A 142 -29.91 4.81 8.03
N GLY A 143 -29.98 4.77 9.36
CA GLY A 143 -31.16 4.32 10.09
C GLY A 143 -31.18 2.80 10.29
N ASP A 144 -31.83 2.38 11.38
CA ASP A 144 -31.73 1.00 11.87
C ASP A 144 -32.29 -0.03 10.89
N GLU A 145 -33.43 0.28 10.23
CA GLU A 145 -34.03 -0.62 9.23
C GLU A 145 -33.12 -0.81 8.01
N ALA A 146 -32.50 0.26 7.52
CA ALA A 146 -31.57 0.18 6.40
C ALA A 146 -30.30 -0.62 6.77
N VAL A 147 -29.81 -0.48 8.00
CA VAL A 147 -28.69 -1.28 8.53
C VAL A 147 -29.04 -2.77 8.54
N ARG A 148 -30.23 -3.13 9.03
CA ARG A 148 -30.70 -4.53 9.01
C ARG A 148 -30.83 -5.08 7.60
N ALA A 149 -31.46 -4.33 6.71
CA ALA A 149 -31.65 -4.71 5.31
C ALA A 149 -30.28 -4.90 4.62
N ALA A 150 -29.31 -4.02 4.88
CA ALA A 150 -27.96 -4.14 4.37
C ALA A 150 -27.26 -5.41 4.86
N CYS A 151 -27.37 -5.74 6.16
CA CYS A 151 -26.81 -6.97 6.73
C CYS A 151 -27.40 -8.23 6.06
N THR A 152 -28.73 -8.29 5.93
CA THR A 152 -29.42 -9.40 5.24
C THR A 152 -28.94 -9.55 3.80
N ALA A 153 -28.90 -8.45 3.05
CA ALA A 153 -28.49 -8.47 1.65
C ALA A 153 -27.01 -8.89 1.47
N ILE A 154 -26.14 -8.50 2.40
CA ILE A 154 -24.73 -8.92 2.43
C ILE A 154 -24.62 -10.43 2.73
N ALA A 155 -25.35 -10.94 3.73
CA ALA A 155 -25.33 -12.36 4.08
C ALA A 155 -25.85 -13.25 2.94
N GLU A 156 -26.90 -12.82 2.24
CA GLU A 156 -27.41 -13.53 1.06
C GLU A 156 -26.41 -13.54 -0.09
N ALA A 157 -25.71 -12.41 -0.33
CA ALA A 157 -24.72 -12.31 -1.38
C ALA A 157 -23.49 -13.19 -1.09
N ALA A 158 -23.05 -13.23 0.17
CA ALA A 158 -22.02 -14.15 0.64
C ALA A 158 -22.42 -15.63 0.44
N ARG A 159 -23.66 -16.01 0.78
CA ARG A 159 -24.18 -17.36 0.56
C ARG A 159 -24.19 -17.75 -0.92
N ARG A 160 -24.60 -16.85 -1.82
CA ARG A 160 -24.54 -17.07 -3.28
C ARG A 160 -23.11 -17.26 -3.78
N ALA A 161 -22.13 -16.62 -3.14
CA ALA A 161 -20.71 -16.79 -3.41
C ALA A 161 -20.07 -18.01 -2.71
N GLY A 162 -20.86 -18.89 -2.09
CA GLY A 162 -20.38 -20.12 -1.44
C GLY A 162 -19.90 -19.94 0.00
N VAL A 163 -20.07 -18.76 0.60
CA VAL A 163 -19.71 -18.49 2.00
C VAL A 163 -20.95 -18.61 2.87
N GLN A 164 -21.07 -19.75 3.54
CA GLN A 164 -22.28 -20.11 4.32
C GLN A 164 -22.48 -19.26 5.58
N ALA A 165 -21.37 -18.86 6.21
CA ALA A 165 -21.38 -18.05 7.43
C ALA A 165 -20.31 -16.96 7.34
N LEU A 166 -20.70 -15.75 7.74
CA LEU A 166 -19.80 -14.62 7.96
C LEU A 166 -19.34 -14.63 9.41
N ASP A 167 -18.14 -14.11 9.67
CA ASP A 167 -17.66 -13.86 11.03
C ASP A 167 -18.43 -12.67 11.65
N GLY A 168 -18.89 -11.75 10.79
CA GLY A 168 -19.74 -10.63 11.18
C GLY A 168 -19.78 -9.53 10.12
N TYR A 169 -20.00 -8.31 10.59
CA TYR A 169 -20.07 -7.09 9.80
C TYR A 169 -19.10 -6.06 10.36
N LEU A 170 -18.39 -5.39 9.46
CA LEU A 170 -17.60 -4.22 9.77
C LEU A 170 -18.42 -2.99 9.42
N VAL A 171 -18.74 -2.17 10.43
CA VAL A 171 -19.43 -0.89 10.26
C VAL A 171 -18.38 0.21 10.31
N THR A 172 -18.30 1.03 9.26
CA THR A 172 -17.32 2.11 9.17
C THR A 172 -17.99 3.43 8.84
N GLU A 173 -17.48 4.53 9.37
CA GLU A 173 -17.89 5.88 8.96
C GLU A 173 -17.65 6.09 7.46
N MET A 174 -18.62 6.72 6.78
CA MET A 174 -18.48 7.13 5.39
C MET A 174 -17.76 8.48 5.27
N TRP A 175 -16.76 8.49 4.40
CA TRP A 175 -15.99 9.67 4.04
C TRP A 175 -16.15 9.96 2.56
N ARG A 176 -16.10 11.23 2.18
CA ARG A 176 -15.98 11.65 0.79
C ARG A 176 -14.58 12.15 0.57
N ALA A 177 -13.95 11.71 -0.51
CA ALA A 177 -12.71 12.30 -0.97
C ALA A 177 -12.90 13.00 -2.30
N ASP A 178 -12.13 14.07 -2.45
CA ASP A 178 -11.99 14.78 -3.72
C ASP A 178 -10.93 14.15 -4.62
N PHE A 179 -9.97 13.44 -4.03
CA PHE A 179 -8.98 12.61 -4.71
C PHE A 179 -8.66 11.42 -3.81
N GLU A 180 -8.24 10.32 -4.43
CA GLU A 180 -7.89 9.10 -3.71
C GLU A 180 -6.42 8.79 -3.94
N LEU A 181 -5.76 8.26 -2.91
CA LEU A 181 -4.43 7.69 -3.02
C LEU A 181 -4.48 6.21 -2.66
N ILE A 182 -3.48 5.47 -3.10
CA ILE A 182 -3.20 4.11 -2.67
C ILE A 182 -1.84 4.15 -2.00
N LEU A 183 -1.78 3.66 -0.76
CA LEU A 183 -0.54 3.46 -0.05
C LEU A 183 -0.37 1.97 0.19
N GLY A 184 0.84 1.44 0.07
CA GLY A 184 1.04 0.02 0.26
C GLY A 184 2.44 -0.37 0.70
N ILE A 185 2.55 -1.61 1.15
CA ILE A 185 3.80 -2.29 1.48
C ILE A 185 3.87 -3.53 0.59
N ARG A 186 5.05 -3.80 0.05
CA ARG A 186 5.34 -5.06 -0.64
C ARG A 186 6.72 -5.56 -0.24
N HIS A 187 6.81 -6.84 0.11
CA HIS A 187 8.10 -7.49 0.30
C HIS A 187 8.52 -8.18 -1.00
N ASP A 188 9.53 -7.63 -1.65
CA ASP A 188 10.16 -8.20 -2.83
C ASP A 188 11.31 -9.15 -2.44
N PRO A 189 11.53 -10.29 -3.12
CA PRO A 189 12.62 -11.20 -2.82
C PRO A 189 14.03 -10.60 -3.01
N ASP A 190 14.20 -9.72 -4.00
CA ASP A 190 15.49 -9.15 -4.39
C ASP A 190 15.73 -7.79 -3.72
N PHE A 191 14.67 -6.99 -3.58
CA PHE A 191 14.75 -5.62 -3.04
C PHE A 191 14.32 -5.51 -1.57
N GLY A 192 13.77 -6.57 -0.98
CA GLY A 192 13.27 -6.55 0.39
C GLY A 192 11.98 -5.75 0.54
N ALA A 193 11.81 -5.10 1.69
CA ALA A 193 10.60 -4.33 1.98
C ALA A 193 10.55 -3.02 1.19
N LEU A 194 9.48 -2.81 0.45
CA LEU A 194 9.19 -1.62 -0.35
C LEU A 194 7.90 -0.96 0.16
N VAL A 195 7.86 0.37 0.13
CA VAL A 195 6.64 1.16 0.30
C VAL A 195 6.24 1.77 -1.02
N MET A 196 4.93 1.82 -1.23
CA MET A 196 4.29 2.32 -2.43
C MET A 196 3.39 3.51 -2.08
N VAL A 197 3.41 4.52 -2.94
CA VAL A 197 2.33 5.50 -3.05
C VAL A 197 1.92 5.61 -4.52
N GLY A 198 0.63 5.61 -4.77
CA GLY A 198 0.07 5.87 -6.08
C GLY A 198 -1.20 6.68 -5.94
N ALA A 199 -1.66 7.26 -7.02
CA ALA A 199 -2.98 7.87 -7.01
C ALA A 199 -4.05 6.82 -7.36
N GLY A 200 -5.20 6.92 -6.69
CA GLY A 200 -6.29 5.94 -6.72
C GLY A 200 -7.45 6.34 -7.64
N GLY A 201 -8.38 5.42 -7.84
CA GLY A 201 -9.57 5.59 -8.67
C GLY A 201 -9.34 5.37 -10.17
N LEU A 202 -10.45 5.22 -10.90
CA LEU A 202 -10.48 4.71 -12.28
C LEU A 202 -9.59 5.48 -13.26
N LEU A 203 -9.61 6.83 -13.24
CA LEU A 203 -8.86 7.65 -14.20
C LEU A 203 -7.34 7.56 -13.97
N VAL A 204 -6.93 7.17 -12.77
CA VAL A 204 -5.54 7.16 -12.35
C VAL A 204 -4.92 5.76 -12.44
N GLU A 205 -5.71 4.70 -12.23
CA GLU A 205 -5.33 3.32 -12.52
C GLU A 205 -4.80 3.15 -13.95
N LEU A 206 -5.37 3.89 -14.92
CA LEU A 206 -4.92 3.94 -16.32
C LEU A 206 -3.54 4.57 -16.50
N MET A 207 -3.15 5.53 -15.66
CA MET A 207 -1.90 6.30 -15.81
C MET A 207 -0.66 5.60 -15.22
N LYS A 208 -0.88 4.52 -14.45
CA LYS A 208 0.16 3.81 -13.69
C LYS A 208 1.03 4.78 -12.89
N ASP A 209 0.38 5.73 -12.21
CA ASP A 209 1.04 6.79 -11.47
C ASP A 209 1.39 6.32 -10.06
N VAL A 210 2.56 5.68 -9.94
CA VAL A 210 3.03 5.02 -8.72
C VAL A 210 4.49 5.37 -8.49
N GLN A 211 4.85 5.56 -7.22
CA GLN A 211 6.21 5.70 -6.74
C GLN A 211 6.49 4.59 -5.72
N LEU A 212 7.70 4.04 -5.78
CA LEU A 212 8.18 2.98 -4.92
C LEU A 212 9.49 3.41 -4.28
N ALA A 213 9.68 3.10 -3.00
CA ALA A 213 10.94 3.29 -2.32
C ALA A 213 11.23 2.14 -1.33
N PRO A 214 12.51 1.77 -1.11
CA PRO A 214 12.88 0.85 -0.06
C PRO A 214 12.48 1.36 1.32
N ALA A 215 12.04 0.44 2.18
CA ALA A 215 11.81 0.68 3.59
C ALA A 215 13.11 0.53 4.41
N PRO A 216 13.29 1.29 5.50
CA PRO A 216 12.40 2.34 6.03
C PRO A 216 12.47 3.65 5.25
N LEU A 217 11.41 4.46 5.31
CA LEU A 217 11.32 5.76 4.61
C LEU A 217 11.68 6.91 5.55
N SER A 218 12.40 7.90 5.04
CA SER A 218 12.52 9.21 5.69
C SER A 218 11.36 10.14 5.29
N GLN A 219 11.09 11.17 6.08
CA GLN A 219 10.12 12.22 5.73
C GLN A 219 10.47 12.85 4.38
N THR A 220 11.76 13.14 4.13
CA THR A 220 12.24 13.69 2.87
C THR A 220 11.93 12.77 1.69
N THR A 221 12.19 11.47 1.83
CA THR A 221 11.89 10.46 0.79
C THR A 221 10.38 10.37 0.53
N ALA A 222 9.56 10.36 1.58
CA ALA A 222 8.11 10.33 1.43
C ALA A 222 7.56 11.55 0.68
N LEU A 223 8.06 12.75 1.01
CA LEU A 223 7.72 13.99 0.30
C LEU A 223 8.18 13.97 -1.16
N GLN A 224 9.37 13.43 -1.44
CA GLN A 224 9.88 13.27 -2.81
C GLN A 224 8.99 12.31 -3.62
N MET A 225 8.57 11.19 -3.04
CA MET A 225 7.63 10.27 -3.68
C MET A 225 6.31 10.97 -4.01
N LEU A 226 5.71 11.68 -3.06
CA LEU A 226 4.47 12.43 -3.32
C LEU A 226 4.64 13.50 -4.41
N GLY A 227 5.78 14.21 -4.40
CA GLY A 227 6.12 15.22 -5.40
C GLY A 227 6.50 14.65 -6.78
N ALA A 228 6.79 13.36 -6.89
CA ALA A 228 7.11 12.67 -8.14
C ALA A 228 5.89 12.06 -8.84
N LEU A 229 4.73 12.00 -8.17
CA LEU A 229 3.47 11.60 -8.80
C LEU A 229 3.13 12.54 -9.96
N LYS A 230 2.73 11.98 -11.10
CA LYS A 230 2.17 12.74 -12.24
C LYS A 230 0.94 13.52 -11.81
N SER A 231 0.16 12.96 -10.89
CA SER A 231 -1.04 13.51 -10.28
C SER A 231 -0.78 14.47 -9.11
N ARG A 232 0.47 14.82 -8.79
CA ARG A 232 0.82 15.73 -7.67
C ARG A 232 0.06 17.06 -7.66
N ALA A 233 -0.38 17.54 -8.82
CA ALA A 233 -1.22 18.74 -8.92
C ALA A 233 -2.55 18.60 -8.17
N LEU A 234 -3.10 17.38 -8.05
CA LEU A 234 -4.29 17.10 -7.26
C LEU A 234 -4.02 17.23 -5.76
N LEU A 235 -2.78 16.98 -5.31
CA LEU A 235 -2.36 17.20 -3.92
C LEU A 235 -2.25 18.69 -3.59
N ALA A 236 -1.92 19.54 -4.56
CA ALA A 236 -1.84 20.99 -4.37
C ALA A 236 -3.21 21.71 -4.37
N GLY A 237 -4.30 20.98 -4.63
CA GLY A 237 -5.66 21.54 -4.80
C GLY A 237 -5.99 21.85 -6.26
N TYR A 238 -7.25 21.63 -6.65
CA TYR A 238 -7.70 21.78 -8.04
C TYR A 238 -9.17 22.21 -8.14
N ARG A 239 -9.49 23.17 -9.02
CA ARG A 239 -10.85 23.68 -9.27
C ARG A 239 -11.67 23.98 -8.00
N GLY A 240 -11.12 24.81 -7.12
CA GLY A 240 -11.78 25.21 -5.87
C GLY A 240 -11.73 24.17 -4.75
N ARG A 241 -11.08 23.02 -4.97
CA ARG A 241 -10.83 22.02 -3.94
C ARG A 241 -9.55 22.36 -3.16
N PRO A 242 -9.54 22.20 -1.83
CA PRO A 242 -8.39 22.57 -1.03
C PRO A 242 -7.25 21.55 -1.15
N ALA A 243 -6.03 22.01 -0.90
CA ALA A 243 -4.81 21.20 -0.94
C ALA A 243 -4.85 20.05 0.09
N ALA A 244 -4.20 18.94 -0.25
CA ALA A 244 -3.93 17.82 0.63
C ALA A 244 -3.03 18.23 1.80
N ASP A 245 -3.21 17.55 2.93
CA ASP A 245 -2.21 17.57 4.00
C ASP A 245 -1.08 16.62 3.59
N VAL A 246 -0.16 17.14 2.78
CA VAL A 246 0.95 16.37 2.21
C VAL A 246 1.88 15.86 3.30
N ASP A 247 2.06 16.63 4.37
CA ASP A 247 2.90 16.23 5.51
C ASP A 247 2.27 15.07 6.29
N ALA A 248 0.96 15.08 6.51
CA ALA A 248 0.26 13.95 7.13
C ALA A 248 0.34 12.67 6.28
N ILE A 249 0.21 12.78 4.95
CA ILE A 249 0.35 11.63 4.05
C ILE A 249 1.81 11.11 4.08
N ALA A 250 2.79 12.02 4.12
CA ALA A 250 4.19 11.65 4.24
C ALA A 250 4.49 10.94 5.57
N ASP A 251 3.92 11.39 6.69
CA ASP A 251 4.04 10.71 8.00
C ASP A 251 3.45 9.29 7.94
N MET A 252 2.30 9.10 7.28
CA MET A 252 1.73 7.76 7.06
C MET A 252 2.66 6.85 6.25
N LEU A 253 3.33 7.38 5.21
CA LEU A 253 4.32 6.64 4.43
C LEU A 253 5.56 6.25 5.26
N VAL A 254 6.03 7.15 6.12
CA VAL A 254 7.13 6.87 7.05
C VAL A 254 6.75 5.75 8.03
N ARG A 255 5.54 5.81 8.60
CA ARG A 255 5.01 4.75 9.49
C ARG A 255 4.88 3.41 8.77
N LEU A 256 4.37 3.40 7.55
CA LEU A 256 4.33 2.19 6.71
C LEU A 256 5.74 1.65 6.45
N GLY A 257 6.71 2.52 6.17
CA GLY A 257 8.12 2.14 6.01
C GLY A 257 8.70 1.49 7.27
N SER A 258 8.41 2.07 8.44
CA SER A 258 8.83 1.50 9.72
C SER A 258 8.19 0.13 9.98
N LEU A 259 6.88 -0.02 9.72
CA LEU A 259 6.16 -1.30 9.82
C LEU A 259 6.74 -2.33 8.86
N ALA A 260 6.95 -1.96 7.60
CA ALA A 260 7.50 -2.85 6.57
C ALA A 260 8.89 -3.38 6.97
N ALA A 261 9.79 -2.49 7.39
CA ALA A 261 11.15 -2.85 7.79
C ALA A 261 11.19 -3.66 9.09
N SER A 262 10.38 -3.31 10.09
CA SER A 262 10.32 -4.03 11.38
C SER A 262 9.65 -5.42 11.26
N SER A 263 8.82 -5.64 10.24
CA SER A 263 8.13 -6.93 10.02
C SER A 263 9.07 -8.10 9.70
N ARG A 264 10.31 -7.83 9.28
CA ARG A 264 11.31 -8.84 8.88
C ARG A 264 10.76 -9.89 7.89
N GLY A 265 9.95 -9.44 6.94
CA GLY A 265 9.36 -10.29 5.89
C GLY A 265 8.14 -11.10 6.31
N ARG A 266 7.66 -10.95 7.55
CA ARG A 266 6.36 -11.50 7.99
C ARG A 266 5.18 -10.81 7.30
N LEU A 267 5.31 -9.52 7.01
CA LEU A 267 4.33 -8.77 6.22
C LEU A 267 4.75 -8.81 4.74
N ARG A 268 4.00 -9.58 3.94
CA ARG A 268 4.29 -9.72 2.51
C ARG A 268 3.70 -8.59 1.67
N GLU A 269 2.47 -8.22 2.01
CA GLU A 269 1.71 -7.24 1.26
C GLU A 269 0.70 -6.56 2.18
N LEU A 270 0.50 -5.26 1.99
CA LEU A 270 -0.53 -4.47 2.64
C LEU A 270 -0.93 -3.36 1.68
N ASP A 271 -2.22 -3.17 1.47
CA ASP A 271 -2.75 -2.05 0.69
C ASP A 271 -3.78 -1.25 1.49
N ILE A 272 -3.57 0.05 1.55
CA ILE A 272 -4.55 1.06 1.98
C ILE A 272 -5.15 1.64 0.71
N ASN A 273 -6.32 1.12 0.33
CA ASN A 273 -7.04 1.54 -0.86
C ASN A 273 -8.56 1.67 -0.59
N PRO A 274 -9.15 2.87 -0.69
CA PRO A 274 -8.50 4.16 -0.90
C PRO A 274 -7.99 4.81 0.40
N LEU A 275 -6.94 5.60 0.31
CA LEU A 275 -6.63 6.67 1.26
C LEU A 275 -7.38 7.95 0.84
N LEU A 276 -8.17 8.49 1.77
CA LEU A 276 -9.08 9.60 1.54
C LEU A 276 -8.59 10.86 2.28
N ARG A 277 -8.60 12.01 1.60
CA ARG A 277 -8.51 13.32 2.27
C ARG A 277 -9.87 13.70 2.86
N ALA A 278 -9.86 14.31 4.04
CA ALA A 278 -11.03 14.51 4.89
C ALA A 278 -12.17 15.37 4.34
N GLY A 279 -13.37 14.78 4.40
CA GLY A 279 -14.67 15.44 4.46
C GLY A 279 -15.71 14.42 4.94
N ILE A 280 -16.25 14.57 6.15
CA ILE A 280 -17.34 13.72 6.66
C ILE A 280 -18.58 13.96 5.79
N LEU A 281 -19.23 12.91 5.30
CA LEU A 281 -20.54 13.04 4.66
C LEU A 281 -21.58 13.46 5.70
N ARG A 282 -21.83 14.78 5.81
CA ARG A 282 -22.97 15.32 6.57
C ARG A 282 -24.15 15.52 5.64
N GLY A 283 -25.20 14.73 5.83
CA GLY A 283 -26.55 14.93 5.27
C GLY A 283 -26.60 15.43 3.82
N MET A 284 -26.44 14.54 2.84
CA MET A 284 -26.82 14.85 1.47
C MET A 284 -28.31 14.62 1.29
N ARG A 285 -29.04 15.68 0.88
CA ARG A 285 -30.32 15.51 0.17
C ARG A 285 -30.04 14.75 -1.14
N PRO A 286 -30.93 13.84 -1.58
CA PRO A 286 -30.75 13.14 -2.83
C PRO A 286 -30.87 14.14 -3.99
N GLY A 287 -29.85 14.20 -4.84
CA GLY A 287 -29.86 15.03 -6.06
C GLY A 287 -28.49 15.59 -6.41
N PHE A 288 -27.69 14.80 -7.13
CA PHE A 288 -27.11 15.10 -8.46
C PHE A 288 -26.62 13.78 -9.05
#